data_AF-A0AAW3IU73-F1
#
_entry.id   AF-A0AAW3IU73-F1
#
_cell.length_a   1.000
_cell.length_b   1.000
_cell.length_c   1.000
_cell.angle_alpha   90.00
_cell.angle_beta   90.00
_cell.angle_gamma   90.00
#
_symmetry.space_group_name_H-M   'P 1'
#
loop_
_entity.id
_entity.type
_entity.pdbx_description
1 polymer ?
#
loop_
_entity_poly.entity_id
_entity_poly.type
_entity_poly.pdbx_seq_one_letter_code
_entity_poly.pdbx_strand_id
1 'polypeptide(L)'
;MSLPEKSPTTFCTAFVKDELSDYRQKEIYMSSWSAMSRMIERANELSSAYDEIIKAFGYSSKQQCSSVWLLLELIWSSSDFSRGEVENARYELVELNSLSSEIEALASKLAYALERQSEIYNRSGFCKNDYQSSIDMIFAANEDNYLFRSHVADKLRSLQYQYDLKYWPSRADVVRSIAEFESVQPEPLHSEYPEAVLKGRASDIKNFVLAFDAAIDEPNGLPTGFRFTNNSMAGIINVILDLPVDKLATGDAVRVVRNRYSFTKSMT
;
A
#
# COMPACT_ATOMS: atom_id res chain seq x y z
N MET A 1 9.97 1.15 -31.58
CA MET A 1 10.78 2.21 -32.25
C MET A 1 12.25 2.03 -31.89
N SER A 2 13.21 2.48 -32.71
CA SER A 2 14.59 2.61 -32.22
C SER A 2 14.73 3.92 -31.44
N LEU A 3 15.11 3.84 -30.18
CA LEU A 3 15.29 5.02 -29.34
C LEU A 3 16.56 5.80 -29.75
N PRO A 4 16.58 7.14 -29.64
CA PRO A 4 17.71 7.95 -30.05
C PRO A 4 18.85 7.91 -29.02
N GLU A 5 20.04 7.46 -29.41
CA GLU A 5 21.22 7.35 -28.51
C GLU A 5 22.15 8.58 -28.56
N LYS A 6 21.61 9.76 -28.91
CA LYS A 6 22.43 10.98 -29.10
C LYS A 6 22.83 11.65 -27.78
N SER A 7 21.95 11.61 -26.79
CA SER A 7 22.21 12.13 -25.43
C SER A 7 21.29 11.43 -24.42
N PRO A 8 21.68 11.34 -23.14
CA PRO A 8 20.84 10.74 -22.11
C PRO A 8 19.45 11.38 -22.02
N THR A 9 19.39 12.72 -22.05
CA THR A 9 18.11 13.45 -22.04
C THR A 9 17.24 13.11 -23.23
N THR A 10 17.78 13.13 -24.45
CA THR A 10 16.99 12.81 -25.65
C THR A 10 16.48 11.37 -25.62
N PHE A 11 17.31 10.42 -25.17
CA PHE A 11 16.93 9.02 -25.05
C PHE A 11 15.79 8.84 -24.03
N CYS A 12 15.99 9.28 -22.78
CA CYS A 12 15.01 9.10 -21.72
C CYS A 12 13.70 9.81 -22.03
N THR A 13 13.74 11.02 -22.61
CA THR A 13 12.51 11.72 -23.04
C THR A 13 11.77 10.97 -24.14
N ALA A 14 12.49 10.40 -25.12
CA ALA A 14 11.86 9.59 -26.17
C ALA A 14 11.26 8.31 -25.59
N PHE A 15 11.92 7.69 -24.62
CA PHE A 15 11.42 6.51 -23.89
C PHE A 15 10.10 6.84 -23.19
N VAL A 16 10.07 7.89 -22.35
CA VAL A 16 8.87 8.29 -21.60
C VAL A 16 7.73 8.67 -22.55
N LYS A 17 8.02 9.30 -23.70
CA LYS A 17 7.02 9.58 -24.74
C LYS A 17 6.40 8.32 -25.33
N ASP A 18 7.20 7.31 -25.62
CA ASP A 18 6.73 6.04 -26.19
C ASP A 18 5.81 5.31 -25.20
N GLU A 19 6.24 5.20 -23.93
CA GLU A 19 5.43 4.60 -22.85
C GLU A 19 4.13 5.38 -22.61
N LEU A 20 4.18 6.71 -22.55
CA LEU A 20 2.97 7.54 -22.37
C LEU A 20 1.97 7.35 -23.53
N SER A 21 2.48 7.21 -24.76
CA SER A 21 1.64 6.95 -25.93
C SER A 21 0.96 5.58 -25.84
N ASP A 22 1.69 4.55 -25.44
CA ASP A 22 1.16 3.20 -25.23
C ASP A 22 0.10 3.18 -24.11
N TYR A 23 0.39 3.84 -22.99
CA TYR A 23 -0.54 3.93 -21.85
C TYR A 23 -1.84 4.67 -22.21
N ARG A 24 -1.75 5.74 -23.02
CA ARG A 24 -2.93 6.45 -23.55
C ARG A 24 -3.71 5.60 -24.53
N GLN A 25 -3.04 4.87 -25.40
CA GLN A 25 -3.71 3.99 -26.38
C GLN A 25 -4.46 2.85 -25.69
N LYS A 26 -3.90 2.30 -24.61
CA LYS A 26 -4.50 1.21 -23.84
C LYS A 26 -5.47 1.68 -22.75
N GLU A 27 -5.55 2.98 -22.51
CA GLU A 27 -6.30 3.57 -21.41
C GLU A 27 -5.93 2.91 -20.06
N ILE A 28 -4.62 2.86 -19.76
CA ILE A 28 -4.07 2.36 -18.49
C ILE A 28 -3.20 3.41 -17.78
N TYR A 29 -3.15 3.34 -16.44
CA TYR A 29 -2.33 4.22 -15.58
C TYR A 29 -2.54 5.74 -15.75
N MET A 30 -3.79 6.22 -15.76
CA MET A 30 -4.10 7.65 -16.01
C MET A 30 -3.49 8.58 -14.97
N SER A 31 -3.37 8.11 -13.72
CA SER A 31 -2.79 8.86 -12.62
C SER A 31 -1.36 9.33 -12.95
N SER A 32 -0.58 8.48 -13.61
CA SER A 32 0.82 8.77 -13.98
C SER A 32 0.97 9.69 -15.20
N TRP A 33 -0.08 9.88 -16.02
CA TRP A 33 0.04 10.62 -17.29
C TRP A 33 0.50 12.06 -17.08
N SER A 34 0.07 12.70 -16.00
CA SER A 34 0.47 14.08 -15.69
C SER A 34 1.96 14.16 -15.34
N ALA A 35 2.45 13.22 -14.52
CA ALA A 35 3.86 13.12 -14.14
C ALA A 35 4.76 12.84 -15.35
N MET A 36 4.36 11.89 -16.20
CA MET A 36 5.08 11.58 -17.45
C MET A 36 5.13 12.79 -18.39
N SER A 37 4.02 13.53 -18.51
CA SER A 37 3.98 14.76 -19.33
C SER A 37 4.94 15.82 -18.79
N ARG A 38 4.99 16.03 -17.47
CA ARG A 38 5.96 16.93 -16.84
C ARG A 38 7.41 16.50 -17.07
N MET A 39 7.72 15.20 -16.97
CA MET A 39 9.05 14.67 -17.28
C MET A 39 9.49 14.96 -18.71
N ILE A 40 8.53 14.99 -19.65
CA ILE A 40 8.77 15.29 -21.06
C ILE A 40 8.98 16.79 -21.27
N GLU A 41 8.10 17.64 -20.72
CA GLU A 41 8.12 19.09 -20.91
C GLU A 41 9.31 19.74 -20.21
N ARG A 42 9.68 19.24 -19.03
CA ARG A 42 10.76 19.74 -18.17
C ARG A 42 12.01 18.86 -18.22
N ALA A 43 12.21 18.12 -19.31
CA ALA A 43 13.29 17.14 -19.46
C ALA A 43 14.70 17.69 -19.18
N ASN A 44 14.96 18.97 -19.45
CA ASN A 44 16.26 19.60 -19.17
C ASN A 44 16.58 19.64 -17.68
N GLU A 45 15.58 19.79 -16.81
CA GLU A 45 15.75 19.77 -15.35
C GLU A 45 16.08 18.38 -14.82
N LEU A 46 15.71 17.33 -15.56
CA LEU A 46 16.03 15.93 -15.28
C LEU A 46 17.34 15.45 -15.92
N SER A 47 18.07 16.32 -16.62
CA SER A 47 19.28 15.95 -17.37
C SER A 47 20.33 15.22 -16.54
N SER A 48 20.54 15.64 -15.27
CA SER A 48 21.48 14.97 -14.37
C SER A 48 21.00 13.57 -13.96
N ALA A 49 19.70 13.40 -13.69
CA ALA A 49 19.14 12.10 -13.35
C ALA A 49 19.21 11.14 -14.54
N TYR A 50 18.87 11.62 -15.74
CA TYR A 50 18.97 10.83 -16.98
C TYR A 50 20.42 10.44 -17.30
N ASP A 51 21.37 11.36 -17.10
CA ASP A 51 22.80 11.06 -17.27
C ASP A 51 23.28 9.99 -16.29
N GLU A 52 22.86 10.03 -15.02
CA GLU A 52 23.19 8.99 -14.03
C GLU A 52 22.61 7.61 -14.41
N ILE A 53 21.36 7.54 -14.88
CA ILE A 53 20.73 6.29 -15.34
C ILE A 53 21.52 5.71 -16.52
N ILE A 54 21.78 6.52 -17.55
CA ILE A 54 22.42 6.05 -18.77
C ILE A 54 23.90 5.72 -18.55
N LYS A 55 24.61 6.46 -17.68
CA LYS A 55 25.98 6.10 -17.28
C LYS A 55 26.04 4.74 -16.58
N ALA A 56 25.02 4.40 -15.79
CA ALA A 56 24.98 3.15 -15.05
C ALA A 56 24.53 1.95 -15.92
N PHE A 57 23.57 2.14 -16.82
CA PHE A 57 22.89 1.03 -17.51
C PHE A 57 22.96 1.07 -19.05
N GLY A 58 23.60 2.09 -19.61
CA GLY A 58 23.68 2.32 -21.05
C GLY A 58 22.34 2.69 -21.69
N TYR A 59 22.37 2.90 -23.00
CA TYR A 59 21.17 3.14 -23.82
C TYR A 59 20.41 1.84 -24.08
N SER A 60 19.83 1.27 -23.03
CA SER A 60 19.18 -0.05 -23.09
C SER A 60 17.66 0.06 -23.24
N SER A 61 17.06 -0.78 -24.09
CA SER A 61 15.60 -0.94 -24.15
C SER A 61 15.07 -1.84 -23.03
N LYS A 62 13.75 -1.81 -22.79
CA LYS A 62 13.08 -2.67 -21.78
C LYS A 62 13.40 -4.17 -21.95
N GLN A 63 13.54 -4.64 -23.20
CA GLN A 63 13.84 -6.04 -23.51
C GLN A 63 15.31 -6.41 -23.27
N GLN A 64 16.22 -5.43 -23.31
CA GLN A 64 17.67 -5.65 -23.13
C GLN A 64 18.06 -5.54 -21.65
N CYS A 65 17.59 -4.49 -20.99
CA CYS A 65 17.83 -4.23 -19.58
C CYS A 65 16.65 -3.44 -19.02
N SER A 66 15.88 -4.06 -18.12
CA SER A 66 14.72 -3.43 -17.51
C SER A 66 15.08 -2.29 -16.55
N SER A 67 16.35 -2.16 -16.13
CA SER A 67 16.79 -1.16 -15.14
C SER A 67 16.48 0.27 -15.53
N VAL A 68 16.69 0.64 -16.80
CA VAL A 68 16.37 1.99 -17.29
C VAL A 68 14.87 2.23 -17.21
N TRP A 69 14.07 1.25 -17.65
CA TRP A 69 12.61 1.33 -17.59
C TRP A 69 12.10 1.44 -16.16
N LEU A 70 12.54 0.55 -15.26
CA LEU A 70 12.13 0.53 -13.85
C LEU A 70 12.50 1.82 -13.11
N LEU A 71 13.67 2.39 -13.39
CA LEU A 71 14.08 3.67 -12.76
C LEU A 71 13.27 4.85 -13.30
N LEU A 72 12.98 4.89 -14.60
CA LEU A 72 12.09 5.91 -15.15
C LEU A 72 10.66 5.72 -14.59
N GLU A 73 10.23 4.47 -14.43
CA GLU A 73 8.94 4.12 -13.85
C GLU A 73 8.79 4.60 -12.42
N LEU A 74 9.79 4.32 -11.59
CA LEU A 74 9.83 4.86 -10.24
C LEU A 74 9.76 6.39 -10.25
N ILE A 75 10.40 7.07 -11.20
CA ILE A 75 10.34 8.54 -11.30
C ILE A 75 8.90 9.01 -11.57
N TRP A 76 8.19 8.51 -12.59
CA TRP A 76 6.82 9.01 -12.82
C TRP A 76 5.81 8.53 -11.77
N SER A 77 5.96 7.31 -11.24
CA SER A 77 5.08 6.78 -10.19
C SER A 77 5.32 7.45 -8.83
N SER A 78 6.48 8.07 -8.61
CA SER A 78 6.74 8.85 -7.39
C SER A 78 5.88 10.10 -7.23
N SER A 79 4.98 10.41 -8.17
CA SER A 79 3.89 11.36 -7.95
C SER A 79 3.05 11.01 -6.73
N ASP A 80 2.97 9.72 -6.42
CA ASP A 80 2.19 9.20 -5.30
C ASP A 80 2.85 9.60 -3.97
N PHE A 81 4.14 9.97 -3.96
CA PHE A 81 4.80 10.48 -2.75
C PHE A 81 4.49 11.96 -2.45
N SER A 82 3.50 12.53 -3.12
CA SER A 82 3.06 13.90 -2.89
C SER A 82 2.47 14.08 -1.48
N ARG A 83 2.39 15.33 -1.04
CA ARG A 83 1.85 15.66 0.28
C ARG A 83 0.43 15.14 0.49
N GLY A 84 -0.43 15.30 -0.52
CA GLY A 84 -1.85 14.93 -0.43
C GLY A 84 -2.03 13.44 -0.20
N GLU A 85 -1.35 12.63 -1.01
CA GLU A 85 -1.37 11.17 -0.90
C GLU A 85 -0.80 10.67 0.43
N VAL A 86 0.32 11.23 0.89
CA VAL A 86 0.90 10.86 2.19
C VAL A 86 0.00 11.29 3.36
N GLU A 87 -0.67 12.45 3.27
CA GLU A 87 -1.63 12.88 4.28
C GLU A 87 -2.88 11.98 4.28
N ASN A 88 -3.34 11.53 3.11
CA ASN A 88 -4.43 10.55 2.99
C ASN A 88 -4.05 9.21 3.63
N ALA A 89 -2.88 8.65 3.30
CA ALA A 89 -2.42 7.39 3.88
C ALA A 89 -2.26 7.46 5.42
N ARG A 90 -1.88 8.62 5.96
CA ARG A 90 -1.84 8.83 7.41
C ARG A 90 -3.22 8.88 8.04
N TYR A 91 -4.17 9.52 7.37
CA TYR A 91 -5.56 9.55 7.81
C TYR A 91 -6.14 8.13 7.84
N GLU A 92 -5.95 7.36 6.77
CA GLU A 92 -6.37 5.96 6.66
C GLU A 92 -5.72 5.09 7.75
N LEU A 93 -4.43 5.27 8.05
CA LEU A 93 -3.78 4.55 9.14
C LEU A 93 -4.41 4.85 10.51
N VAL A 94 -4.74 6.12 10.79
CA VAL A 94 -5.42 6.51 12.03
C VAL A 94 -6.83 5.91 12.08
N GLU A 95 -7.56 5.94 10.97
CA GLU A 95 -8.89 5.36 10.86
C GLU A 95 -8.87 3.85 11.09
N LEU A 96 -7.95 3.12 10.44
CA LEU A 96 -7.77 1.67 10.62
C LEU A 96 -7.48 1.30 12.07
N ASN A 97 -6.58 2.04 12.74
CA ASN A 97 -6.27 1.81 14.16
C ASN A 97 -7.49 2.08 15.06
N SER A 98 -8.27 3.12 14.76
CA SER A 98 -9.51 3.43 15.47
C SER A 98 -10.56 2.33 15.28
N LEU A 99 -10.74 1.87 14.04
CA LEU A 99 -11.68 0.81 13.71
C LEU A 99 -11.29 -0.51 14.37
N SER A 100 -10.01 -0.87 14.38
CA SER A 100 -9.52 -2.09 15.05
C SER A 100 -9.86 -2.07 16.55
N SER A 101 -9.61 -0.93 17.22
CA SER A 101 -9.97 -0.73 18.63
C SER A 101 -11.49 -0.78 18.87
N GLU A 102 -12.28 -0.21 17.96
CA GLU A 102 -13.74 -0.23 18.03
C GLU A 102 -14.30 -1.64 17.84
N ILE A 103 -13.79 -2.39 16.86
CA ILE A 103 -14.16 -3.77 16.59
C ILE A 103 -13.87 -4.64 17.82
N GLU A 104 -12.69 -4.52 18.43
CA GLU A 104 -12.31 -5.25 19.65
C GLU A 104 -13.33 -4.98 20.78
N ALA A 105 -13.63 -3.70 21.05
CA ALA A 105 -14.52 -3.29 22.12
C ALA A 105 -15.97 -3.77 21.89
N LEU A 106 -16.48 -3.62 20.66
CA LEU A 106 -17.84 -4.03 20.29
C LEU A 106 -17.99 -5.55 20.33
N ALA A 107 -17.03 -6.28 19.77
CA ALA A 107 -17.03 -7.74 19.78
C ALA A 107 -16.98 -8.27 21.22
N SER A 108 -16.09 -7.73 22.08
CA SER A 108 -16.02 -8.10 23.49
C SER A 108 -17.34 -7.87 24.23
N LYS A 109 -17.96 -6.70 24.01
CA LYS A 109 -19.24 -6.34 24.64
C LYS A 109 -20.38 -7.24 24.17
N LEU A 110 -20.44 -7.54 22.87
CA LEU A 110 -21.45 -8.42 22.31
C LEU A 110 -21.28 -9.87 22.80
N ALA A 111 -20.03 -10.37 22.85
CA ALA A 111 -19.73 -11.69 23.38
C ALA A 111 -20.23 -11.84 24.83
N TYR A 112 -19.93 -10.87 25.70
CA TYR A 112 -20.43 -10.86 27.08
C TYR A 112 -21.97 -10.86 27.16
N ALA A 113 -22.63 -10.05 26.33
CA ALA A 113 -24.09 -10.01 26.29
C ALA A 113 -24.70 -11.35 25.82
N LEU A 114 -24.09 -12.00 24.82
CA LEU A 114 -24.51 -13.30 24.29
C LEU A 114 -24.32 -14.41 25.32
N GLU A 115 -23.20 -14.40 26.04
CA GLU A 115 -22.90 -15.33 27.12
C GLU A 115 -23.93 -15.18 28.24
N ARG A 116 -24.16 -13.94 28.70
CA ARG A 116 -25.16 -13.66 29.73
C ARG A 116 -26.57 -14.04 29.31
N GLN A 117 -26.94 -13.80 28.05
CA GLN A 117 -28.22 -14.24 27.51
C GLN A 117 -28.34 -15.77 27.57
N SER A 118 -27.30 -16.50 27.19
CA SER A 118 -27.28 -17.97 27.23
C SER A 118 -27.43 -18.51 28.66
N GLU A 119 -26.73 -17.92 29.63
CA GLU A 119 -26.87 -18.29 31.05
C GLU A 119 -28.31 -18.10 31.56
N ILE A 120 -28.96 -16.99 31.18
CA ILE A 120 -30.34 -16.71 31.57
C ILE A 120 -31.27 -17.78 30.98
N TYR A 121 -31.20 -18.04 29.68
CA TYR A 121 -32.03 -19.07 29.05
C TYR A 121 -31.84 -20.45 29.69
N ASN A 122 -30.60 -20.82 30.03
CA ASN A 122 -30.30 -22.12 30.63
C ASN A 122 -30.86 -22.32 32.05
N ARG A 123 -31.12 -21.24 32.80
CA ARG A 123 -31.52 -21.34 34.23
C ARG A 123 -32.91 -20.81 34.56
N SER A 124 -33.49 -19.97 33.72
CA SER A 124 -34.72 -19.20 34.04
C SER A 124 -36.01 -19.84 33.54
N GLY A 125 -35.93 -20.89 32.72
CA GLY A 125 -37.09 -21.50 32.07
C GLY A 125 -37.69 -20.65 30.93
N PHE A 126 -37.15 -19.46 30.66
CA PHE A 126 -37.47 -18.74 29.43
C PHE A 126 -36.91 -19.50 28.22
N CYS A 127 -37.70 -19.62 27.17
CA CYS A 127 -37.29 -20.18 25.89
C CYS A 127 -37.56 -19.19 24.76
N LYS A 128 -36.73 -19.26 23.72
CA LYS A 128 -36.98 -18.60 22.44
C LYS A 128 -37.44 -19.66 21.45
N ASN A 129 -38.47 -19.38 20.66
CA ASN A 129 -39.03 -20.36 19.71
C ASN A 129 -37.97 -20.85 18.71
N ASP A 130 -37.10 -19.94 18.26
CA ASP A 130 -35.95 -20.26 17.42
C ASP A 130 -34.65 -19.83 18.14
N TYR A 131 -33.84 -20.82 18.52
CA TYR A 131 -32.47 -20.59 19.01
C TYR A 131 -31.50 -20.73 17.84
N GLN A 132 -30.80 -19.65 17.52
CA GLN A 132 -29.74 -19.67 16.51
C GLN A 132 -28.43 -20.13 17.16
N SER A 133 -27.86 -21.25 16.71
CA SER A 133 -26.50 -21.68 17.03
C SER A 133 -25.44 -20.98 16.17
N SER A 134 -24.15 -21.16 16.48
CA SER A 134 -23.05 -20.66 15.65
C SER A 134 -23.07 -21.25 14.23
N ILE A 135 -23.48 -22.50 14.06
CA ILE A 135 -23.63 -23.13 12.74
C ILE A 135 -24.84 -22.55 11.98
N ASP A 136 -25.95 -22.30 12.67
CA ASP A 136 -27.12 -21.67 12.03
C ASP A 136 -26.80 -20.25 11.55
N MET A 137 -25.91 -19.52 12.23
CA MET A 137 -25.38 -18.24 11.75
C MET A 137 -24.65 -18.38 10.41
N ILE A 138 -23.83 -19.43 10.24
CA ILE A 138 -23.11 -19.69 8.98
C ILE A 138 -24.09 -19.96 7.84
N PHE A 139 -25.12 -20.79 8.08
CA PHE A 139 -26.17 -21.04 7.09
C PHE A 139 -26.93 -19.76 6.73
N ALA A 140 -27.33 -18.97 7.72
CA ALA A 140 -28.05 -17.71 7.50
C ALA A 140 -27.20 -16.70 6.71
N ALA A 141 -25.91 -16.56 7.03
CA ALA A 141 -25.00 -15.66 6.32
C ALA A 141 -24.72 -16.07 4.86
N ASN A 142 -25.02 -17.33 4.50
CA ASN A 142 -24.76 -17.88 3.17
C ASN A 142 -26.05 -18.22 2.40
N GLU A 143 -27.20 -17.66 2.79
CA GLU A 143 -28.49 -17.94 2.13
C GLU A 143 -28.43 -17.67 0.61
N ASP A 144 -27.71 -16.63 0.19
CA ASP A 144 -27.55 -16.24 -1.21
C ASP A 144 -26.25 -16.76 -1.87
N ASN A 145 -25.37 -17.42 -1.12
CA ASN A 145 -24.10 -17.92 -1.65
C ASN A 145 -24.31 -19.27 -2.37
N TYR A 146 -24.42 -19.22 -3.70
CA TYR A 146 -24.63 -20.41 -4.54
C TYR A 146 -23.57 -21.51 -4.34
N LEU A 147 -22.30 -21.14 -4.20
CA LEU A 147 -21.22 -22.10 -4.03
C LEU A 147 -21.31 -22.82 -2.68
N PHE A 148 -21.63 -22.07 -1.62
CA PHE A 148 -21.88 -22.67 -0.31
C PHE A 148 -23.07 -23.64 -0.37
N ARG A 149 -24.21 -23.20 -0.92
CA ARG A 149 -25.42 -24.03 -1.02
C ARG A 149 -25.20 -25.32 -1.82
N SER A 150 -24.47 -25.23 -2.92
CA SER A 150 -24.30 -26.37 -3.84
C SER A 150 -23.21 -27.35 -3.42
N HIS A 151 -22.19 -26.90 -2.68
CA HIS A 151 -21.00 -27.72 -2.42
C HIS A 151 -20.69 -27.96 -0.94
N VAL A 152 -21.15 -27.09 -0.03
CA VAL A 152 -20.74 -27.09 1.38
C VAL A 152 -21.92 -27.37 2.31
N ALA A 153 -23.09 -26.80 2.04
CA ALA A 153 -24.25 -26.80 2.92
C ALA A 153 -24.65 -28.21 3.41
N ASP A 154 -24.84 -29.18 2.51
CA ASP A 154 -25.28 -30.52 2.88
C ASP A 154 -24.25 -31.26 3.75
N LYS A 155 -22.95 -31.06 3.47
CA LYS A 155 -21.87 -31.66 4.26
C LYS A 155 -21.80 -31.06 5.65
N LEU A 156 -21.89 -29.73 5.76
CA LEU A 156 -21.87 -29.04 7.05
C LEU A 156 -23.12 -29.40 7.88
N ARG A 157 -24.29 -29.51 7.24
CA ARG A 157 -25.54 -29.93 7.89
C ARG A 157 -25.43 -31.38 8.40
N SER A 158 -24.84 -32.26 7.59
CA SER A 158 -24.56 -33.64 8.03
C SER A 158 -23.66 -33.67 9.27
N LEU A 159 -22.60 -32.84 9.33
CA LEU A 159 -21.75 -32.74 10.51
C LEU A 159 -22.49 -32.19 11.73
N GLN A 160 -23.34 -31.17 11.54
CA GLN A 160 -24.18 -30.61 12.61
C GLN A 160 -25.12 -31.68 13.21
N TYR A 161 -25.66 -32.60 12.40
CA TYR A 161 -26.49 -33.69 12.91
C TYR A 161 -25.70 -34.81 13.59
N GLN A 162 -24.41 -34.99 13.23
CA GLN A 162 -23.55 -36.01 13.84
C GLN A 162 -23.06 -35.60 15.23
N TYR A 163 -22.82 -34.32 15.47
CA TYR A 163 -22.28 -33.79 16.71
C TYR A 163 -23.26 -32.81 17.36
N ASP A 164 -23.58 -33.03 18.65
CA ASP A 164 -24.43 -32.11 19.40
C ASP A 164 -23.76 -30.74 19.63
N LEU A 165 -24.55 -29.76 20.05
CA LEU A 165 -24.12 -28.36 20.16
C LEU A 165 -22.92 -28.14 21.10
N LYS A 166 -22.61 -29.07 22.02
CA LYS A 166 -21.45 -28.94 22.92
C LYS A 166 -20.10 -29.14 22.22
N TYR A 167 -20.07 -29.70 21.02
CA TYR A 167 -18.84 -29.83 20.22
C TYR A 167 -18.56 -28.61 19.34
N TRP A 168 -19.49 -27.66 19.29
CA TRP A 168 -19.37 -26.44 18.49
C TRP A 168 -19.15 -25.24 19.42
N PRO A 169 -18.41 -24.21 18.97
CA PRO A 169 -18.25 -22.99 19.75
C PRO A 169 -19.60 -22.32 19.97
N SER A 170 -19.80 -21.70 21.14
CA SER A 170 -21.00 -20.89 21.35
C SER A 170 -20.94 -19.64 20.47
N ARG A 171 -22.10 -18.96 20.29
CA ARG A 171 -22.11 -17.66 19.60
C ARG A 171 -21.21 -16.64 20.31
N ALA A 172 -21.16 -16.69 21.65
CA ALA A 172 -20.32 -15.80 22.43
C ALA A 172 -18.83 -16.06 22.12
N ASP A 173 -18.42 -17.33 22.01
CA ASP A 173 -17.03 -17.70 21.69
C ASP A 173 -16.63 -17.27 20.28
N VAL A 174 -17.51 -17.49 19.29
CA VAL A 174 -17.26 -17.03 17.91
C VAL A 174 -17.09 -15.52 17.85
N VAL A 175 -17.96 -14.75 18.52
CA VAL A 175 -17.83 -13.29 18.56
C VAL A 175 -16.59 -12.86 19.37
N ARG A 176 -16.28 -13.53 20.49
CA ARG A 176 -15.10 -13.24 21.30
C ARG A 176 -13.81 -13.44 20.51
N SER A 177 -13.74 -14.46 19.66
CA SER A 177 -12.55 -14.69 18.82
C SER A 177 -12.25 -13.54 17.85
N ILE A 178 -13.23 -12.71 17.49
CA ILE A 178 -13.00 -11.49 16.69
C ILE A 178 -12.22 -10.47 17.53
N ALA A 179 -12.66 -10.23 18.77
CA ALA A 179 -11.95 -9.31 19.67
C ALA A 179 -10.54 -9.81 19.99
N GLU A 180 -10.39 -11.10 20.28
CA GLU A 180 -9.08 -11.71 20.56
C GLU A 180 -8.14 -11.57 19.35
N PHE A 181 -8.65 -11.78 18.14
CA PHE A 181 -7.89 -11.59 16.91
C PHE A 181 -7.39 -10.14 16.76
N GLU A 182 -8.27 -9.14 16.88
CA GLU A 182 -7.91 -7.73 16.77
C GLU A 182 -6.90 -7.31 17.85
N SER A 183 -7.08 -7.78 19.09
CA SER A 183 -6.22 -7.40 20.24
C SER A 183 -4.75 -7.80 20.10
N VAL A 184 -4.45 -8.78 19.24
CA VAL A 184 -3.08 -9.28 19.01
C VAL A 184 -2.52 -8.89 17.65
N GLN A 185 -3.27 -8.17 16.81
CA GLN A 185 -2.76 -7.74 15.52
C GLN A 185 -1.68 -6.67 15.70
N PRO A 186 -0.57 -6.75 14.92
CA PRO A 186 0.38 -5.65 14.86
C PRO A 186 -0.25 -4.44 14.16
N GLU A 187 0.36 -3.27 14.33
CA GLU A 187 -0.03 -2.07 13.59
C GLU A 187 0.06 -2.31 12.06
N PRO A 188 -0.91 -1.84 11.26
CA PRO A 188 -0.89 -2.01 9.81
C PRO A 188 0.38 -1.42 9.18
N LEU A 189 0.93 -2.15 8.20
CA LEU A 189 2.03 -1.70 7.35
C LEU A 189 1.48 -1.16 6.03
N HIS A 190 2.18 -0.20 5.42
CA HIS A 190 1.86 0.31 4.09
C HIS A 190 2.84 -0.24 3.06
N SER A 191 2.36 -0.66 1.89
CA SER A 191 3.18 -1.26 0.84
C SER A 191 4.15 -0.27 0.18
N GLU A 192 3.78 1.01 0.12
CA GLU A 192 4.57 2.04 -0.59
C GLU A 192 5.29 3.04 0.34
N TYR A 193 4.84 3.17 1.59
CA TYR A 193 5.35 4.20 2.49
C TYR A 193 6.09 3.56 3.66
N PRO A 194 7.37 3.88 3.85
CA PRO A 194 8.07 3.43 5.04
C PRO A 194 7.48 4.10 6.28
N GLU A 195 7.57 3.43 7.44
CA GLU A 195 7.04 3.91 8.71
C GLU A 195 7.49 5.34 9.07
N ALA A 196 8.74 5.70 8.74
CA ALA A 196 9.30 7.04 8.97
C ALA A 196 8.56 8.16 8.21
N VAL A 197 7.91 7.83 7.09
CA VAL A 197 7.05 8.74 6.33
C VAL A 197 5.69 8.88 7.02
N LEU A 198 5.06 7.77 7.41
CA LEU A 198 3.73 7.77 8.01
C LEU A 198 3.73 8.41 9.41
N LYS A 199 4.66 8.02 10.29
CA LYS A 199 4.73 8.49 11.68
C LYS A 199 5.49 9.82 11.85
N GLY A 200 6.22 10.26 10.82
CA GLY A 200 7.01 11.48 10.88
C GLY A 200 6.21 12.77 10.63
N ARG A 201 6.74 13.93 11.04
CA ARG A 201 6.15 15.24 10.73
C ARG A 201 5.99 15.47 9.22
N ALA A 202 4.87 16.04 8.78
CA ALA A 202 4.61 16.36 7.38
C ALA A 202 5.70 17.26 6.77
N SER A 203 6.23 16.85 5.62
CA SER A 203 7.17 17.63 4.82
C SER A 203 7.33 16.96 3.45
N ASP A 204 7.07 17.70 2.38
CA ASP A 204 7.02 17.19 1.00
C ASP A 204 8.37 16.60 0.59
N ILE A 205 9.45 17.38 0.71
CA ILE A 205 10.81 16.95 0.36
C ILE A 205 11.24 15.74 1.20
N LYS A 206 11.02 15.78 2.52
CA LYS A 206 11.45 14.71 3.41
C LYS A 206 10.68 13.42 3.13
N ASN A 207 9.35 13.49 2.99
CA ASN A 207 8.53 12.32 2.72
C ASN A 207 8.88 11.70 1.36
N PHE A 208 9.01 12.53 0.32
CA PHE A 208 9.40 12.08 -1.01
C PHE A 208 10.76 11.37 -1.01
N VAL A 209 11.79 11.98 -0.42
CA VAL A 209 13.14 11.39 -0.36
C VAL A 209 13.11 10.03 0.35
N LEU A 210 12.41 9.93 1.49
CA LEU A 210 12.35 8.70 2.26
C LEU A 210 11.58 7.60 1.52
N ALA A 211 10.43 7.91 0.92
CA ALA A 211 9.65 6.94 0.15
C ALA A 211 10.39 6.48 -1.11
N PHE A 212 11.00 7.42 -1.86
CA PHE A 212 11.74 7.10 -3.08
C PHE A 212 12.99 6.26 -2.81
N ASP A 213 13.80 6.63 -1.80
CA ASP A 213 14.98 5.86 -1.44
C ASP A 213 14.59 4.47 -0.88
N ALA A 214 13.48 4.37 -0.14
CA ALA A 214 12.95 3.08 0.30
C ALA A 214 12.53 2.20 -0.89
N ALA A 215 11.80 2.75 -1.85
CA ALA A 215 11.37 2.04 -3.06
C ALA A 215 12.56 1.52 -3.89
N ILE A 216 13.69 2.26 -3.94
CA ILE A 216 14.93 1.75 -4.58
C ILE A 216 15.52 0.57 -3.80
N ASP A 217 15.44 0.60 -2.47
CA ASP A 217 16.05 -0.41 -1.60
C ASP A 217 15.23 -1.71 -1.51
N GLU A 218 14.00 -1.71 -2.01
CA GLU A 218 13.11 -2.87 -2.02
C GLU A 218 13.49 -3.92 -3.07
N PRO A 219 13.16 -5.21 -2.84
CA PRO A 219 13.42 -6.29 -3.79
C PRO A 219 12.38 -6.29 -4.92
N ASN A 220 12.35 -5.23 -5.73
CA ASN A 220 11.37 -5.01 -6.82
C ASN A 220 12.01 -5.06 -8.22
N GLY A 221 13.20 -5.65 -8.33
CA GLY A 221 13.95 -5.74 -9.60
C GLY A 221 14.69 -4.46 -9.98
N LEU A 222 14.60 -3.39 -9.17
CA LEU A 222 15.47 -2.23 -9.33
C LEU A 222 16.95 -2.59 -9.10
N PRO A 223 17.88 -1.84 -9.71
CA PRO A 223 19.31 -2.11 -9.57
C PRO A 223 19.78 -1.94 -8.12
N THR A 224 20.26 -3.04 -7.53
CA THR A 224 20.75 -3.03 -6.15
C THR A 224 21.93 -2.07 -6.00
N GLY A 225 21.86 -1.19 -5.00
CA GLY A 225 22.92 -0.23 -4.68
C GLY A 225 22.99 1.00 -5.58
N PHE A 226 22.13 1.12 -6.60
CA PHE A 226 21.99 2.37 -7.35
C PHE A 226 21.33 3.44 -6.49
N ARG A 227 21.84 4.68 -6.53
CA ARG A 227 21.22 5.80 -5.81
C ARG A 227 21.49 7.09 -6.57
N PHE A 228 20.43 7.86 -6.82
CA PHE A 228 20.56 9.18 -7.40
C PHE A 228 21.36 10.11 -6.49
N THR A 229 22.18 10.97 -7.09
CA THR A 229 22.81 12.07 -6.35
C THR A 229 21.74 12.99 -5.76
N ASN A 230 22.13 13.78 -4.75
CA ASN A 230 21.20 14.68 -4.10
C ASN A 230 20.63 15.75 -5.06
N ASN A 231 21.42 16.18 -6.05
CA ASN A 231 20.98 17.14 -7.06
C ASN A 231 19.98 16.50 -8.03
N SER A 232 20.24 15.26 -8.47
CA SER A 232 19.32 14.52 -9.35
C SER A 232 17.99 14.24 -8.65
N MET A 233 18.03 13.85 -7.36
CA MET A 233 16.82 13.70 -6.54
C MET A 233 16.04 15.02 -6.41
N ALA A 234 16.73 16.15 -6.19
CA ALA A 234 16.07 17.45 -6.13
C ALA A 234 15.39 17.83 -7.46
N GLY A 235 16.04 17.56 -8.60
CA GLY A 235 15.45 17.74 -9.93
C GLY A 235 14.21 16.88 -10.14
N ILE A 236 14.26 15.61 -9.73
CA ILE A 236 13.11 14.69 -9.76
C ILE A 236 11.95 15.27 -8.94
N ILE A 237 12.19 15.66 -7.69
CA ILE A 237 11.16 16.25 -6.81
C ILE A 237 10.50 17.47 -7.47
N ASN A 238 11.31 18.40 -8.00
CA ASN A 238 10.83 19.65 -8.57
C ASN A 238 9.94 19.44 -9.80
N VAL A 239 10.24 18.44 -10.63
CA VAL A 239 9.47 18.11 -11.83
C VAL A 239 8.24 17.28 -11.51
N ILE A 240 8.38 16.26 -10.65
CA ILE A 240 7.29 15.33 -10.34
C ILE A 240 6.21 15.99 -9.48
N LEU A 241 6.59 16.74 -8.44
CA LEU A 241 5.65 17.45 -7.57
C LEU A 241 5.24 18.83 -8.12
N ASP A 242 5.79 19.24 -9.27
CA ASP A 242 5.53 20.54 -9.90
C ASP A 242 5.68 21.72 -8.93
N LEU A 243 6.77 21.73 -8.17
CA LEU A 243 6.97 22.73 -7.11
C LEU A 243 7.15 24.14 -7.70
N PRO A 244 6.54 25.16 -7.06
CA PRO A 244 6.73 26.54 -7.49
C PRO A 244 8.16 27.02 -7.19
N VAL A 245 8.59 28.05 -7.92
CA VAL A 245 9.98 28.55 -7.92
C VAL A 245 10.49 28.91 -6.51
N ASP A 246 9.62 29.40 -5.63
CA ASP A 246 9.93 29.77 -4.25
C ASP A 246 10.08 28.58 -3.28
N LYS A 247 9.68 27.37 -3.71
CA LYS A 247 9.70 26.14 -2.89
C LYS A 247 10.51 25.01 -3.51
N LEU A 248 11.34 25.31 -4.50
CA LEU A 248 12.16 24.30 -5.16
C LEU A 248 13.02 23.54 -4.14
N ALA A 249 13.00 22.23 -4.26
CA ALA A 249 13.92 21.34 -3.56
C ALA A 249 15.35 21.60 -4.04
N THR A 250 16.29 21.51 -3.11
CA THR A 250 17.72 21.66 -3.36
C THR A 250 18.46 20.39 -2.99
N GLY A 251 19.63 20.16 -3.60
CA GLY A 251 20.47 19.03 -3.23
C GLY A 251 20.90 19.05 -1.76
N ASP A 252 21.07 20.23 -1.16
CA ASP A 252 21.36 20.36 0.26
C ASP A 252 20.19 19.92 1.14
N ALA A 253 18.95 20.25 0.77
CA ALA A 253 17.77 19.77 1.50
C ALA A 253 17.69 18.23 1.47
N VAL A 254 17.90 17.62 0.31
CA VAL A 254 17.95 16.15 0.17
C VAL A 254 19.07 15.54 1.00
N ARG A 255 20.27 16.14 0.98
CA ARG A 255 21.43 15.71 1.77
C ARG A 255 21.12 15.72 3.27
N VAL A 256 20.48 16.77 3.77
CA VAL A 256 20.10 16.88 5.19
C VAL A 256 19.12 15.78 5.59
N VAL A 257 18.13 15.49 4.74
CA VAL A 257 17.18 14.38 4.98
C VAL A 257 17.95 13.06 5.03
N ARG A 258 18.70 12.71 3.98
CA ARG A 258 19.48 11.46 3.94
C ARG A 258 20.41 11.34 5.13
N ASN A 259 21.17 12.37 5.49
CA ASN A 259 22.07 12.32 6.64
C ASN A 259 21.33 12.09 7.96
N ARG A 260 20.15 12.66 8.15
CA ARG A 260 19.35 12.48 9.36
C ARG A 260 18.79 11.06 9.47
N TYR A 261 18.40 10.44 8.35
CA TYR A 261 17.68 9.16 8.34
C TYR A 261 18.51 7.95 7.89
N SER A 262 19.73 8.14 7.35
CA SER A 262 20.63 7.04 6.96
C SER A 262 21.22 6.31 8.19
N PHE A 263 21.31 6.97 9.34
CA PHE A 263 21.80 6.34 10.58
C PHE A 263 20.84 5.29 11.16
N THR A 264 19.56 5.32 10.76
CA THR A 264 18.52 4.42 11.28
C THR A 264 18.54 3.02 10.65
N LYS A 265 19.29 2.78 9.58
CA LYS A 265 19.43 1.43 8.96
C LYS A 265 20.49 0.53 9.63
N SER A 266 21.16 1.00 10.69
CA SER A 266 22.26 0.27 11.34
C SER A 266 21.92 -0.40 12.69
N MET A 267 20.64 -0.45 13.08
CA MET A 267 20.20 -0.98 14.39
C MET A 267 19.05 -2.00 14.36
N THR A 268 18.86 -2.70 13.25
CA THR A 268 18.04 -3.93 13.17
C THR A 268 18.81 -4.98 12.40
#